data_AF-A0A4U5V975-F1
#
_entry.id   AF-A0A4U5V975-F1
#
_cell.length_a   1.000
_cell.length_b   1.000
_cell.length_c   1.000
_cell.angle_alpha   90.00
_cell.angle_beta   90.00
_cell.angle_gamma   90.00
#
_symmetry.space_group_name_H-M   'P 1'
#
loop_
_entity.id
_entity.type
_entity.pdbx_description
1 polymer ?
#
loop_
_entity_poly.entity_id
_entity_poly.type
_entity_poly.pdbx_seq_one_letter_code
_entity_poly.pdbx_strand_id
1 'polypeptide(L)'
;MATNPPGPPFPNKARQAIIAELEKERRRLMQSQSMNTPGASISLSRPMVKESRDNAEQQHIAAQQKAALQHAHAHSSGFFITQDSSFGNLILPVIPRLEPDS
;
A
#
# COMPACT_ATOMS: atom_id res chain seq x y z
N MET A 1 25.71 5.61 -45.39
CA MET A 1 24.43 6.27 -45.04
C MET A 1 23.39 5.18 -44.89
N ALA A 2 22.95 4.86 -43.67
CA ALA A 2 21.95 3.82 -43.43
C ALA A 2 20.63 4.49 -43.04
N THR A 3 19.61 4.37 -43.89
CA THR A 3 18.25 4.84 -43.64
C THR A 3 17.48 3.75 -42.89
N ASN A 4 17.00 4.07 -41.69
CA ASN A 4 16.11 3.17 -40.93
C ASN A 4 14.71 3.17 -41.56
N PRO A 5 14.09 2.01 -41.82
CA PRO A 5 12.73 1.96 -42.33
C PRO A 5 11.71 2.35 -41.24
N PRO A 6 10.59 3.00 -41.60
CA PRO A 6 9.52 3.31 -40.65
C PRO A 6 8.89 2.00 -40.15
N GLY A 7 8.89 1.82 -38.83
CA GLY A 7 8.27 0.66 -38.17
C GLY A 7 6.76 0.60 -38.43
N PRO A 8 6.15 -0.60 -38.38
CA PRO A 8 4.75 -0.80 -38.71
C PRO A 8 3.83 0.04 -37.79
N PRO A 9 2.74 0.61 -38.32
CA PRO A 9 1.81 1.39 -37.53
C PRO A 9 1.16 0.50 -36.47
N PHE A 10 1.38 0.82 -35.20
CA PHE A 10 0.66 0.17 -34.10
C PHE A 10 -0.84 0.27 -34.37
N PRO A 11 -1.60 -0.83 -34.28
CA PRO A 11 -3.01 -0.82 -34.61
C PRO A 11 -3.74 0.18 -33.69
N ASN A 12 -4.26 1.25 -34.29
CA ASN A 12 -4.95 2.34 -33.61
C ASN A 12 -6.05 1.85 -32.64
N LYS A 13 -6.63 0.68 -32.92
CA LYS A 13 -7.64 0.03 -32.10
C LYS A 13 -7.13 -0.38 -30.71
N ALA A 14 -5.88 -0.86 -30.61
CA ALA A 14 -5.26 -1.20 -29.34
C ALA A 14 -5.02 0.07 -28.50
N ARG A 15 -4.56 1.15 -29.14
CA ARG A 15 -4.38 2.45 -28.50
C ARG A 15 -5.70 3.01 -27.96
N GLN A 16 -6.79 2.89 -28.72
CA GLN A 16 -8.11 3.32 -28.27
C GLN A 16 -8.65 2.49 -27.11
N ALA A 17 -8.42 1.17 -27.10
CA ALA A 17 -8.80 0.32 -25.98
C ALA A 17 -8.07 0.70 -24.68
N ILE A 18 -6.76 0.97 -24.77
CA ILE A 18 -5.95 1.42 -23.62
C ILE A 18 -6.45 2.77 -23.09
N ILE A 19 -6.75 3.73 -23.97
CA ILE A 19 -7.28 5.04 -23.56
C ILE A 19 -8.65 4.89 -22.87
N ALA A 20 -9.54 4.06 -23.42
CA ALA A 20 -10.86 3.84 -22.83
C ALA A 20 -10.78 3.17 -21.45
N GLU A 21 -9.85 2.23 -21.28
CA GLU A 21 -9.60 1.57 -20.00
C GLU A 21 -9.05 2.55 -18.96
N LEU A 22 -8.10 3.41 -19.34
CA LEU A 22 -7.56 4.46 -18.48
C LEU A 22 -8.62 5.49 -18.07
N GLU A 23 -9.53 5.88 -18.96
CA GLU A 23 -10.62 6.81 -18.62
C GLU A 23 -11.64 6.19 -17.66
N LYS A 24 -11.95 4.90 -17.84
CA LYS A 24 -12.82 4.14 -16.93
C LYS A 24 -12.21 4.06 -15.53
N GLU A 25 -10.91 3.78 -15.47
CA GLU A 25 -10.15 3.70 -14.22
C GLU A 25 -10.10 5.04 -13.48
N ARG A 26 -9.81 6.13 -14.21
CA ARG A 26 -9.86 7.49 -13.67
C ARG A 26 -11.24 7.83 -13.10
N ARG A 27 -12.33 7.48 -13.81
CA ARG A 27 -13.70 7.75 -13.35
C ARG A 27 -14.04 6.97 -12.08
N ARG A 28 -13.58 5.72 -11.96
CA ARG A 28 -13.72 4.91 -10.74
C ARG A 28 -13.03 5.57 -9.54
N LEU A 29 -11.77 5.97 -9.72
CA LEU A 29 -10.98 6.67 -8.69
C LEU A 29 -11.63 7.99 -8.24
N MET A 30 -12.18 8.77 -9.18
CA MET A 30 -12.87 10.02 -8.86
C MET A 30 -14.22 9.78 -8.15
N GLN A 31 -14.97 8.74 -8.51
CA GLN A 31 -16.19 8.38 -7.77
C GLN A 31 -15.88 7.91 -6.35
N SER A 32 -14.77 7.19 -6.12
CA SER A 32 -14.34 6.82 -4.76
C SER A 32 -13.90 8.01 -3.90
N GLN A 33 -13.55 9.15 -4.51
CA GLN A 33 -13.21 10.39 -3.81
C GLN A 33 -14.42 11.25 -3.44
N SER A 34 -15.64 10.94 -3.93
CA SER A 34 -16.83 11.79 -3.71
C SER A 34 -17.44 11.67 -2.31
N MET A 35 -16.93 10.80 -1.45
CA MET A 35 -17.26 10.79 -0.03
C MET A 35 -15.95 10.68 0.74
N ASN A 36 -15.44 11.83 1.20
CA ASN A 36 -14.73 12.06 2.48
C ASN A 36 -13.79 13.27 2.39
N THR A 37 -14.36 14.47 2.51
CA THR A 37 -13.71 15.54 3.30
C THR A 37 -14.67 15.84 4.45
N PRO A 38 -14.14 16.00 5.68
CA PRO A 38 -13.75 17.35 6.07
C PRO A 38 -12.49 17.40 6.94
N GLY A 39 -11.73 18.49 6.78
CA GLY A 39 -11.01 19.12 7.90
C GLY A 39 -9.73 18.44 8.38
N ALA A 40 -8.60 19.04 8.02
CA ALA A 40 -7.33 18.86 8.69
C ALA A 40 -7.46 19.20 10.19
N SER A 41 -7.55 18.17 11.02
CA SER A 41 -6.86 18.17 12.31
C SER A 41 -6.19 16.81 12.42
N ILE A 42 -4.90 16.84 12.72
CA ILE A 42 -4.03 15.71 13.01
C ILE A 42 -4.68 14.75 14.02
N SER A 43 -5.46 13.80 13.50
CA SER A 43 -5.90 12.63 14.25
C SER A 43 -5.07 11.46 13.74
N LEU A 44 -4.23 10.88 14.61
CA LEU A 44 -3.47 9.65 14.36
C LEU A 44 -4.40 8.42 14.28
N SER A 45 -5.63 8.61 13.83
CA SER A 45 -6.61 7.57 13.52
C SER A 45 -6.35 7.13 12.10
N ARG A 46 -5.31 6.29 11.96
CA ARG A 46 -4.99 5.52 10.77
C ARG A 46 -6.30 5.03 10.14
N PRO A 47 -6.63 5.37 8.87
CA PRO A 47 -7.80 4.78 8.25
C PRO A 47 -7.51 3.28 8.20
N MET A 48 -8.26 2.51 8.98
CA MET A 48 -8.41 1.07 8.79
C MET A 48 -9.10 0.93 7.44
N VAL A 49 -8.32 1.06 6.37
CA VAL A 49 -8.72 0.71 5.03
C VAL A 49 -9.04 -0.77 5.15
N LYS A 50 -10.32 -1.08 5.32
CA LYS A 50 -10.84 -2.43 5.11
C LYS A 50 -10.86 -2.62 3.60
N GLU A 51 -9.66 -2.54 3.02
CA GLU A 51 -9.33 -3.09 1.73
C GLU A 51 -9.75 -4.55 1.86
N SER A 52 -10.61 -5.01 0.95
CA SER A 52 -10.85 -6.43 0.72
C SER A 52 -9.55 -7.02 0.16
N ARG A 53 -8.51 -6.99 0.98
CA ARG A 53 -7.22 -7.60 0.76
C ARG A 53 -7.48 -9.09 0.74
N ASP A 54 -6.85 -9.76 -0.22
CA ASP A 54 -6.93 -11.21 -0.30
C ASP A 54 -6.60 -11.80 1.07
N ASN A 55 -7.52 -12.61 1.62
CA ASN A 55 -7.40 -13.09 3.00
C ASN A 55 -6.11 -13.88 3.21
N ALA A 56 -5.62 -14.57 2.17
CA ALA A 56 -4.37 -15.32 2.24
C ALA A 56 -3.16 -14.38 2.29
N GLU A 57 -3.14 -13.31 1.47
CA GLU A 57 -2.09 -12.30 1.53
C GLU A 57 -2.02 -11.64 2.92
N GLN A 58 -3.17 -11.25 3.48
CA GLN A 58 -3.24 -10.63 4.80
C GLN A 58 -2.73 -11.56 5.90
N GLN A 59 -3.04 -12.86 5.82
CA GLN A 59 -2.52 -13.87 6.74
C GLN A 59 -1.01 -14.06 6.62
N HIS A 60 -0.48 -14.09 5.40
CA HIS A 60 0.96 -14.24 5.17
C HIS A 60 1.74 -13.03 5.73
N ILE A 61 1.25 -11.81 5.47
CA ILE A 61 1.83 -10.58 6.00
C ILE A 61 1.80 -10.58 7.54
N ALA A 62 0.68 -10.98 8.14
CA ALA A 62 0.56 -11.07 9.60
C ALA A 62 1.51 -12.10 10.22
N ALA A 63 1.68 -13.26 9.56
CA ALA A 63 2.62 -14.28 10.00
C ALA A 63 4.08 -13.78 9.95
N GLN A 64 4.47 -13.09 8.88
CA GLN A 64 5.80 -12.50 8.73
C GLN A 64 6.08 -11.44 9.80
N GLN A 65 5.13 -10.52 10.02
CA GLN A 65 5.22 -9.51 11.08
C GLN A 65 5.40 -10.16 12.46
N LYS A 66 4.63 -11.22 12.76
CA LYS A 66 4.71 -11.94 14.03
C LYS A 66 6.09 -12.60 14.22
N ALA A 67 6.59 -13.29 13.20
CA ALA A 67 7.89 -13.95 13.26
C ALA A 67 9.04 -12.94 13.47
N ALA A 68 9.01 -11.82 12.74
CA ALA A 68 10.00 -10.75 12.87
C ALA A 68 9.99 -10.14 14.29
N LEU A 69 8.80 -9.86 14.84
CA LEU A 69 8.68 -9.30 16.18
C LEU A 69 9.16 -10.28 17.26
N GLN A 70 8.82 -11.56 17.15
CA GLN A 70 9.29 -12.59 18.08
C GLN A 70 10.82 -12.73 18.07
N HIS A 71 11.42 -12.75 16.89
CA HIS A 71 12.87 -12.79 16.75
C HIS A 71 13.53 -11.57 17.39
N ALA A 72 12.97 -10.36 17.19
CA ALA A 72 13.47 -9.15 17.82
C ALA A 72 13.40 -9.22 19.36
N HIS A 73 12.30 -9.70 19.93
CA HIS A 73 12.17 -9.87 21.38
C HIS A 73 13.16 -10.88 21.96
N ALA A 74 13.54 -11.92 21.20
CA ALA A 74 14.49 -12.93 21.66
C ALA A 74 15.95 -12.44 21.64
N HIS A 75 16.28 -11.48 20.77
CA HIS A 75 17.66 -11.07 20.50
C HIS A 75 17.96 -9.60 20.80
N SER A 76 16.95 -8.80 21.16
CA SER A 76 17.08 -7.38 21.44
C SER A 76 16.23 -6.96 22.63
N SER A 77 16.76 -6.05 23.43
CA SER A 77 16.03 -5.38 24.52
C SER A 77 15.28 -4.12 24.06
N GLY A 78 15.28 -3.82 22.75
CA GLY A 78 14.58 -2.67 22.18
C GLY A 78 13.06 -2.87 22.13
N PHE A 79 12.32 -1.76 22.01
CA PHE A 79 10.87 -1.79 21.82
C PHE A 79 10.54 -1.75 20.33
N PHE A 80 9.78 -2.72 19.86
CA PHE A 80 9.43 -2.88 18.45
C PHE A 80 7.92 -2.95 18.26
N ILE A 81 7.44 -2.41 17.14
CA ILE A 81 6.06 -2.59 16.66
C ILE A 81 6.10 -3.17 15.25
N THR A 82 5.03 -3.86 14.84
CA THR A 82 4.93 -4.38 13.48
C THR A 82 4.45 -3.33 12.49
N GLN A 83 4.81 -3.52 11.22
CA GLN A 83 4.36 -2.68 10.11
C GLN A 83 4.07 -3.56 8.89
N ASP A 84 3.09 -3.17 8.08
CA ASP A 84 2.75 -3.80 6.81
C ASP A 84 3.62 -3.26 5.66
N SER A 85 4.94 -3.34 5.82
CA SER A 85 5.90 -2.90 4.80
C SER A 85 6.25 -4.02 3.83
N SER A 86 6.21 -3.71 2.53
CA SER A 86 6.70 -4.60 1.46
C SER A 86 8.20 -4.44 1.16
N PHE A 87 8.90 -3.55 1.89
CA PHE A 87 10.31 -3.20 1.65
C PHE A 87 11.23 -3.64 2.80
N GLY A 88 10.86 -4.69 3.52
CA GLY A 88 11.70 -5.26 4.59
C GLY A 88 11.60 -4.57 5.96
N ASN A 89 10.76 -3.54 6.11
CA ASN A 89 10.51 -2.89 7.40
C ASN A 89 9.33 -3.55 8.14
N LEU A 90 9.38 -4.88 8.35
CA LEU A 90 8.30 -5.63 9.00
C LEU A 90 8.11 -5.24 10.48
N ILE A 91 9.16 -4.71 11.11
CA ILE A 91 9.15 -4.15 12.45
C ILE A 91 9.91 -2.82 12.47
N LEU A 92 9.50 -1.90 13.35
CA LEU A 92 10.16 -0.63 13.57
C LEU A 92 10.54 -0.47 15.05
N PRO A 93 11.77 -0.02 15.35
CA PRO A 93 12.14 0.38 16.71
C PRO A 93 11.39 1.66 17.08
N VAL A 94 10.83 1.71 18.29
CA VAL A 94 10.06 2.84 18.79
C VAL A 94 10.37 3.13 20.26
N ILE A 95 9.91 4.28 20.75
CA ILE A 95 9.89 4.58 22.18
C ILE A 95 8.69 3.82 22.80
N PRO A 96 8.84 3.21 24.01
CA PRO A 96 7.73 2.56 24.69
C PRO A 96 6.50 3.47 24.79
N ARG A 97 5.33 2.91 24.49
CA ARG A 97 4.05 3.59 24.71
C ARG A 97 3.62 3.34 26.15
N LEU A 98 3.41 4.41 26.91
CA LEU A 98 2.77 4.34 28.22
C LEU A 98 1.28 4.57 27.98
N GLU A 99 0.45 3.60 28.35
CA GLU A 99 -1.00 3.81 28.38
C GLU A 99 -1.29 4.79 29.53
N PRO A 100 -2.15 5.82 29.35
CA PRO A 100 -2.52 6.71 30.44
C PRO A 100 -3.20 5.88 31.53
N ASP A 101 -2.73 5.99 32.77
CA ASP A 101 -3.39 5.39 33.94
C ASP A 101 -4.84 5.88 33.98
N SER A 102 -5.77 4.92 34.02
CA SER A 102 -7.22 5.17 33.96
C SER A 102 -7.76 5.92 35.17
#